data_AF-A0A973EEZ5-F1
#
_entry.id   AF-A0A973EEZ5-F1
#
_cell.length_a   1.000
_cell.length_b   1.000
_cell.length_c   1.000
_cell.angle_alpha   90.00
_cell.angle_beta   90.00
_cell.angle_gamma   90.00
#
_symmetry.space_group_name_H-M   'P 1'
#
loop_
_entity.id
_entity.type
_entity.pdbx_description
1 polymer ?
#
loop_
_entity_poly.entity_id
_entity_poly.type
_entity_poly.pdbx_seq_one_letter_code
_entity_poly.pdbx_strand_id
1 'polypeptide(L)'
;MTRFVRLLPVTLFAILFSMCAAADDAAKADQAEQPKTIAELTAKSERVDGLFNLFRDPKTGDLHMLIKGDQIDQEFIYFAQAANGVVEAGYFTGAYLANAVISVRRHFNRVELVAENVSFYFDPDSALARAADANISDAILAVETILAEDQESGDILIKADKIFLGENLLQIKYPLPEGADANSTFTLGKLSDKKSKVLATRNYPLNTDVEVEYVYNNPAPRAYGSSDVTDSRNVSIKVLHSLIAMPDNDYTPRFADPRVGTFDVQVTDLTSLSPTPYRDLVNRWNLVKKDPSAAISDPVEPITWWIENTTPVAWRDLIRDAALEWNKAFEAAGFSNAMVVKVQPDDADWDYGDIRYNVLRWTASPQPPFGGYGPSFVNPRTGEIIGADVMLEASFLNRQARAKWLLDDVVSAVAQNPNLLHRHCTLAQGLKSNLLAARTFGRFAPDFGHYGDELDAQLTHDAMHYLILHEIGHTLGMNHNMKATQLLSPEEAFDAEAVAAKGLAGSVMDYPSVNYAPRGMSQTQFYATEPGFYDDWFIRFSYDPALDDPALMAAHLDRSAAPELVFGNDA
;
A
#
# COMPACT_ATOMS: atom_id res chain seq x y z
N MET A 1 -7.81 -17.04 -104.99
CA MET A 1 -8.27 -17.27 -103.60
C MET A 1 -7.61 -18.56 -103.11
N THR A 2 -6.35 -18.49 -102.66
CA THR A 2 -5.89 -18.54 -101.24
C THR A 2 -6.24 -19.87 -100.53
N ARG A 3 -5.34 -20.87 -100.42
CA ARG A 3 -4.22 -21.09 -99.43
C ARG A 3 -4.77 -21.30 -97.99
N PHE A 4 -4.40 -22.27 -97.11
CA PHE A 4 -3.21 -23.11 -96.82
C PHE A 4 -3.66 -24.33 -95.95
N VAL A 5 -3.14 -25.56 -96.14
CA VAL A 5 -2.09 -26.28 -95.36
C VAL A 5 -2.23 -26.30 -93.82
N ARG A 6 -2.36 -27.50 -93.24
CA ARG A 6 -2.03 -27.81 -91.82
C ARG A 6 -0.69 -28.57 -91.78
N LEU A 7 0.23 -28.08 -90.98
CA LEU A 7 1.55 -28.63 -90.70
C LEU A 7 1.83 -28.46 -89.19
N LEU A 8 2.26 -29.55 -88.56
CA LEU A 8 3.29 -29.72 -87.50
C LEU A 8 2.92 -30.48 -86.21
N PRO A 9 3.91 -31.20 -85.61
CA PRO A 9 3.77 -32.23 -84.57
C PRO A 9 4.53 -31.88 -83.27
N VAL A 10 4.71 -32.89 -82.40
CA VAL A 10 5.75 -33.03 -81.35
C VAL A 10 5.52 -32.28 -80.03
N THR A 11 5.19 -33.02 -78.98
CA THR A 11 5.78 -32.87 -77.63
C THR A 11 5.38 -34.04 -76.73
N LEU A 12 6.18 -35.11 -76.73
CA LEU A 12 6.06 -36.21 -75.77
C LEU A 12 7.46 -36.67 -75.34
N PHE A 13 8.24 -35.76 -74.74
CA PHE A 13 9.55 -36.12 -74.15
C PHE A 13 10.02 -35.15 -73.04
N ALA A 14 9.11 -34.52 -72.31
CA ALA A 14 9.44 -33.54 -71.27
C ALA A 14 8.82 -33.82 -69.88
N ILE A 15 8.24 -35.01 -69.66
CA ILE A 15 7.51 -35.30 -68.41
C ILE A 15 8.30 -36.22 -67.45
N LEU A 16 9.37 -36.89 -67.90
CA LEU A 16 10.10 -37.87 -67.08
C LEU A 16 11.32 -37.31 -66.31
N PHE A 17 11.75 -36.07 -66.55
CA PHE A 17 12.87 -35.47 -65.81
C PHE A 17 12.46 -34.53 -64.66
N SER A 18 11.16 -34.22 -64.53
CA SER A 18 10.66 -33.32 -63.47
C SER A 18 10.23 -34.06 -62.19
N MET A 19 10.21 -35.39 -62.18
CA MET A 19 9.82 -36.18 -61.00
C MET A 19 10.99 -36.61 -60.10
N CYS A 20 12.23 -36.62 -60.57
CA CYS A 20 13.38 -36.93 -59.71
C CYS A 20 13.91 -35.70 -58.94
N ALA A 21 13.73 -34.48 -59.44
CA ALA A 21 14.13 -33.27 -58.72
C ALA A 21 13.15 -32.88 -57.60
N ALA A 22 11.89 -33.33 -57.68
CA ALA A 22 10.87 -33.08 -56.66
C ALA A 22 10.93 -34.06 -55.47
N ALA A 23 11.71 -35.15 -55.57
CA ALA A 23 11.85 -36.13 -54.50
C ALA A 23 12.95 -35.74 -53.48
N ASP A 24 13.97 -34.99 -53.90
CA ASP A 24 15.02 -34.49 -52.99
C ASP A 24 14.60 -33.21 -52.23
N ASP A 25 13.72 -32.38 -52.80
CA ASP A 25 13.16 -31.20 -52.10
C ASP A 25 12.03 -31.55 -51.12
N ALA A 26 11.45 -32.76 -51.20
CA ALA A 26 10.44 -33.25 -50.26
C ALA A 26 11.05 -33.77 -48.93
N ALA A 27 12.38 -33.95 -48.86
CA ALA A 27 13.08 -34.39 -47.65
C ALA A 27 13.54 -33.24 -46.74
N LYS A 28 13.18 -31.99 -47.07
CA LYS A 28 13.55 -30.77 -46.31
C LYS A 28 12.36 -29.95 -45.80
N ALA A 29 11.15 -30.52 -45.82
CA ALA A 29 9.98 -29.94 -45.19
C ALA A 29 9.72 -30.60 -43.82
N ASP A 30 9.68 -29.76 -42.79
CA ASP A 30 9.25 -30.03 -41.40
C ASP A 30 10.04 -31.07 -40.59
N GLN A 31 11.28 -30.73 -40.23
CA GLN A 31 11.65 -30.92 -38.83
C GLN A 31 11.03 -29.75 -38.05
N ALA A 32 9.80 -29.93 -37.57
CA ALA A 32 9.27 -29.05 -36.54
C ALA A 32 10.26 -29.11 -35.36
N GLU A 33 10.94 -27.99 -35.09
CA GLU A 33 11.84 -27.84 -33.96
C GLU A 33 11.05 -28.25 -32.71
N GLN A 34 11.50 -29.27 -31.98
CA GLN A 34 10.78 -29.71 -30.78
C GLN A 34 10.66 -28.51 -29.83
N PRO A 35 9.48 -28.29 -29.22
CA PRO A 35 9.29 -27.19 -28.30
C PRO A 35 10.33 -27.29 -27.18
N LYS A 36 11.06 -26.19 -26.95
CA LYS A 36 12.10 -26.13 -25.93
C LYS A 36 11.49 -26.35 -24.56
N THR A 37 12.21 -27.06 -23.72
CA THR A 37 11.82 -27.26 -22.32
C THR A 37 12.07 -26.01 -21.49
N ILE A 38 11.42 -25.90 -20.33
CA ILE A 38 11.65 -24.82 -19.36
C ILE A 38 13.13 -24.78 -18.95
N ALA A 39 13.73 -25.95 -18.72
CA ALA A 39 15.15 -26.07 -18.35
C ALA A 39 16.08 -25.53 -19.45
N GLU A 40 15.81 -25.82 -20.73
CA GLU A 40 16.61 -25.31 -21.84
C GLU A 40 16.49 -23.79 -22.01
N LEU A 41 15.28 -23.23 -21.81
CA LEU A 41 15.04 -21.80 -21.91
C LEU A 41 15.66 -21.00 -20.76
N THR A 42 15.81 -21.61 -19.58
CA THR A 42 16.29 -20.94 -18.36
C THR A 42 17.72 -21.33 -17.96
N ALA A 43 18.39 -22.23 -18.70
CA ALA A 43 19.70 -22.79 -18.36
C ALA A 43 20.82 -21.77 -18.09
N LYS A 44 20.70 -20.55 -18.62
CA LYS A 44 21.69 -19.46 -18.47
C LYS A 44 21.21 -18.33 -17.56
N SER A 45 19.99 -18.43 -17.05
CA SER A 45 19.38 -17.42 -16.21
C SER A 45 19.71 -17.67 -14.74
N GLU A 46 19.78 -16.60 -13.97
CA GLU A 46 19.79 -16.65 -12.51
C GLU A 46 18.37 -16.93 -12.03
N ARG A 47 18.20 -18.01 -11.27
CA ARG A 47 16.91 -18.40 -10.69
C ARG A 47 16.75 -17.75 -9.32
N VAL A 48 15.57 -17.17 -9.09
CA VAL A 48 15.18 -16.57 -7.81
C VAL A 48 13.87 -17.22 -7.36
N ASP A 49 13.93 -18.01 -6.30
CA ASP A 49 12.78 -18.77 -5.78
C ASP A 49 11.88 -17.90 -4.87
N GLY A 50 10.57 -18.18 -4.87
CA GLY A 50 9.58 -17.53 -4.01
C GLY A 50 8.16 -17.93 -4.42
N LEU A 51 7.18 -17.03 -4.31
CA LEU A 51 5.79 -17.31 -4.68
C LEU A 51 5.68 -17.73 -6.16
N PHE A 52 6.15 -16.86 -7.06
CA PHE A 52 6.39 -17.19 -8.46
C PHE A 52 7.90 -17.25 -8.70
N ASN A 53 8.42 -18.36 -9.22
CA ASN A 53 9.86 -18.46 -9.46
C ASN A 53 10.24 -17.59 -10.66
N LEU A 54 11.27 -16.76 -10.49
CA LEU A 54 11.76 -15.85 -11.51
C LEU A 54 13.09 -16.32 -12.08
N PHE A 55 13.31 -16.06 -13.36
CA PHE A 55 14.55 -16.36 -14.07
C PHE A 55 15.03 -15.11 -14.81
N ARG A 56 16.19 -14.58 -14.42
CA ARG A 56 16.76 -13.37 -15.01
C ARG A 56 17.99 -13.70 -15.84
N ASP A 57 18.00 -13.35 -17.12
CA ASP A 57 19.22 -13.49 -17.94
C ASP A 57 20.25 -12.43 -17.52
N PRO A 58 21.46 -12.80 -17.06
CA PRO A 58 22.45 -11.83 -16.57
C PRO A 58 23.10 -10.98 -17.67
N LYS A 59 22.92 -11.34 -18.96
CA LYS A 59 23.45 -10.61 -20.11
C LYS A 59 22.44 -9.64 -20.69
N THR A 60 21.20 -10.07 -20.86
CA THR A 60 20.15 -9.25 -21.49
C THR A 60 19.29 -8.52 -20.45
N GLY A 61 19.21 -9.05 -19.24
CA GLY A 61 18.28 -8.59 -18.21
C GLY A 61 16.85 -9.10 -18.41
N ASP A 62 16.58 -9.92 -19.44
CA ASP A 62 15.24 -10.47 -19.71
C ASP A 62 14.75 -11.26 -18.49
N LEU A 63 13.47 -11.05 -18.16
CA LEU A 63 12.82 -11.66 -17.00
C LEU A 63 11.80 -12.68 -17.48
N HIS A 64 11.92 -13.91 -17.00
CA HIS A 64 10.90 -14.94 -17.15
C HIS A 64 10.28 -15.26 -15.80
N MET A 65 9.01 -15.64 -15.82
CA MET A 65 8.26 -16.05 -14.64
C MET A 65 7.72 -17.46 -14.89
N LEU A 66 7.94 -18.33 -13.90
CA LEU A 66 7.37 -19.67 -13.86
C LEU A 66 6.10 -19.63 -13.00
N ILE A 67 5.00 -19.99 -13.62
CA ILE A 67 3.70 -20.18 -12.97
C ILE A 67 3.53 -21.67 -12.76
N LYS A 68 3.36 -22.09 -11.51
CA LYS A 68 3.13 -23.50 -11.20
C LYS A 68 1.76 -23.95 -11.70
N GLY A 69 1.61 -25.23 -12.04
CA GLY A 69 0.34 -25.76 -12.52
C GLY A 69 -0.83 -25.51 -11.56
N ASP A 70 -0.56 -25.52 -10.25
CA ASP A 70 -1.54 -25.25 -9.18
C ASP A 70 -1.84 -23.76 -8.94
N GLN A 71 -1.11 -22.85 -9.59
CA GLN A 71 -1.35 -21.40 -9.53
C GLN A 71 -2.27 -20.90 -10.66
N ILE A 72 -2.59 -21.76 -11.63
CA ILE A 72 -3.55 -21.45 -12.69
C ILE A 72 -4.97 -21.45 -12.12
N ASP A 73 -5.76 -20.48 -12.57
CA ASP A 73 -7.12 -20.18 -12.11
C ASP A 73 -7.20 -19.87 -10.61
N GLN A 74 -6.07 -19.47 -10.01
CA GLN A 74 -5.98 -18.98 -8.64
C GLN A 74 -5.91 -17.45 -8.59
N GLU A 75 -6.29 -16.92 -7.44
CA GLU A 75 -6.24 -15.49 -7.14
C GLU A 75 -5.05 -15.12 -6.25
N PHE A 76 -4.57 -13.90 -6.46
CA PHE A 76 -3.46 -13.29 -5.76
C PHE A 76 -3.82 -11.84 -5.47
N ILE A 77 -3.17 -11.26 -4.47
CA ILE A 77 -3.27 -9.83 -4.21
C ILE A 77 -2.16 -9.14 -4.98
N TYR A 78 -2.54 -8.17 -5.80
CA TYR A 78 -1.61 -7.25 -6.44
C TYR A 78 -1.51 -5.99 -5.59
N PHE A 79 -0.30 -5.73 -5.10
CA PHE A 79 0.04 -4.53 -4.37
C PHE A 79 1.17 -3.79 -5.09
N ALA A 80 1.14 -2.46 -5.06
CA ALA A 80 2.23 -1.66 -5.58
C ALA A 80 2.53 -0.49 -4.65
N GLN A 81 3.82 -0.21 -4.48
CA GLN A 81 4.29 0.96 -3.75
C GLN A 81 5.42 1.67 -4.50
N ALA A 82 5.51 2.99 -4.35
CA ALA A 82 6.62 3.76 -4.90
C ALA A 82 7.89 3.48 -4.07
N ALA A 83 8.87 2.82 -4.65
CA ALA A 83 10.18 2.67 -4.02
C ALA A 83 10.92 4.02 -3.96
N ASN A 84 10.71 4.89 -4.96
CA ASN A 84 11.21 6.27 -4.98
C ASN A 84 10.51 7.10 -6.08
N GLY A 85 10.44 8.41 -5.89
CA GLY A 85 9.93 9.33 -6.90
C GLY A 85 10.12 10.78 -6.46
N VAL A 86 9.81 11.72 -7.36
CA VAL A 86 9.80 13.15 -7.05
C VAL A 86 8.38 13.59 -6.71
N VAL A 87 8.25 14.36 -5.63
CA VAL A 87 6.94 14.77 -5.09
C VAL A 87 6.13 15.57 -6.10
N GLU A 88 6.79 16.41 -6.91
CA GLU A 88 6.16 17.17 -8.00
C GLU A 88 5.54 16.27 -9.08
N ALA A 89 6.04 15.04 -9.25
CA ALA A 89 5.42 14.05 -10.13
C ALA A 89 4.29 13.26 -9.46
N GLY A 90 4.04 13.48 -8.17
CA GLY A 90 3.04 12.77 -7.37
C GLY A 90 3.56 11.56 -6.61
N TYR A 91 4.87 11.35 -6.57
CA TYR A 91 5.46 10.13 -6.03
C TYR A 91 6.50 10.44 -4.95
N PHE A 92 6.55 9.60 -3.92
CA PHE A 92 7.54 9.67 -2.85
C PHE A 92 7.84 8.26 -2.34
N THR A 93 8.97 8.09 -1.65
CA THR A 93 9.38 6.81 -1.09
C THR A 93 8.30 6.23 -0.17
N GLY A 94 7.88 5.00 -0.44
CA GLY A 94 6.90 4.20 0.31
C GLY A 94 5.43 4.58 0.09
N ALA A 95 5.11 5.46 -0.88
CA ALA A 95 3.71 5.74 -1.20
C ALA A 95 2.97 4.48 -1.70
N TYR A 96 1.86 4.09 -1.07
CA TYR A 96 1.04 2.97 -1.54
C TYR A 96 0.23 3.40 -2.77
N LEU A 97 0.32 2.60 -3.85
CA LEU A 97 -0.21 2.96 -5.17
C LEU A 97 -1.37 2.09 -5.63
N ALA A 98 -1.36 0.80 -5.28
CA ALA A 98 -2.39 -0.15 -5.69
C ALA A 98 -2.64 -1.21 -4.61
N ASN A 99 -3.88 -1.66 -4.49
CA ASN A 99 -4.27 -2.84 -3.75
C ASN A 99 -5.49 -3.45 -4.47
N ALA A 100 -5.30 -4.59 -5.13
CA ALA A 100 -6.32 -5.22 -5.96
C ALA A 100 -6.22 -6.75 -5.89
N VAL A 101 -7.29 -7.43 -6.27
CA VAL A 101 -7.26 -8.88 -6.51
C VAL A 101 -7.01 -9.11 -8.00
N ILE A 102 -6.07 -10.00 -8.31
CA ILE A 102 -5.84 -10.48 -9.67
C ILE A 102 -5.92 -12.00 -9.71
N SER A 103 -6.35 -12.56 -10.83
CA SER A 103 -6.26 -13.99 -11.11
C SER A 103 -5.30 -14.28 -12.26
N VAL A 104 -4.70 -15.47 -12.22
CA VAL A 104 -3.84 -15.99 -13.29
C VAL A 104 -4.64 -17.01 -14.09
N ARG A 105 -5.19 -16.59 -15.25
CA ARG A 105 -6.07 -17.44 -16.05
C ARG A 105 -5.36 -18.00 -17.27
N ARG A 106 -5.67 -19.25 -17.64
CA ARG A 106 -5.21 -19.82 -18.91
C ARG A 106 -6.23 -19.59 -20.02
N HIS A 107 -5.76 -19.17 -21.18
CA HIS A 107 -6.57 -19.08 -22.39
C HIS A 107 -5.82 -19.71 -23.57
N PHE A 108 -6.11 -20.98 -23.90
CA PHE A 108 -5.38 -21.77 -24.89
C PHE A 108 -3.85 -21.78 -24.66
N ASN A 109 -3.08 -21.10 -25.52
CA ASN A 109 -1.62 -21.05 -25.52
C ASN A 109 -1.05 -19.77 -24.86
N ARG A 110 -1.87 -19.06 -24.10
CA ARG A 110 -1.46 -17.85 -23.36
C ARG A 110 -2.00 -17.86 -21.94
N VAL A 111 -1.35 -17.07 -21.10
CA VAL A 111 -1.77 -16.75 -19.74
C VAL A 111 -2.22 -15.29 -19.70
N GLU A 112 -3.27 -15.03 -18.94
CA GLU A 112 -3.85 -13.71 -18.72
C GLU A 112 -3.78 -13.36 -17.24
N LEU A 113 -3.33 -12.15 -16.91
CA LEU A 113 -3.51 -11.56 -15.58
C LEU A 113 -4.76 -10.71 -15.61
N VAL A 114 -5.76 -11.06 -14.82
CA VAL A 114 -7.09 -10.42 -14.84
C VAL A 114 -7.36 -9.79 -13.48
N ALA A 115 -7.72 -8.51 -13.44
CA ALA A 115 -8.18 -7.87 -12.22
C ALA A 115 -9.61 -8.29 -11.90
N GLU A 116 -9.85 -8.71 -10.67
CA GLU A 116 -11.16 -9.15 -10.19
C GLU A 116 -11.96 -8.00 -9.60
N ASN A 117 -13.24 -7.93 -9.93
CA ASN A 117 -14.15 -6.96 -9.32
C ASN A 117 -14.60 -7.47 -7.95
N VAL A 118 -14.23 -6.76 -6.89
CA VAL A 118 -14.58 -7.09 -5.50
C VAL A 118 -15.63 -6.14 -4.90
N SER A 119 -16.18 -5.22 -5.70
CA SER A 119 -17.07 -4.16 -5.20
C SER A 119 -18.51 -4.63 -4.96
N PHE A 120 -18.87 -5.84 -5.40
CA PHE A 120 -20.23 -6.34 -5.37
C PHE A 120 -20.33 -7.70 -4.68
N TYR A 121 -21.37 -7.84 -3.87
CA TYR A 121 -21.77 -9.10 -3.25
C TYR A 121 -23.11 -9.56 -3.81
N PHE A 122 -23.24 -10.87 -4.00
CA PHE A 122 -24.50 -11.53 -4.30
C PHE A 122 -24.70 -12.68 -3.32
N ASP A 123 -25.85 -12.72 -2.64
CA ASP A 123 -26.25 -13.88 -1.84
C ASP A 123 -26.30 -15.14 -2.73
N PRO A 124 -25.49 -16.18 -2.46
CA PRO A 124 -25.48 -17.41 -3.25
C PRO A 124 -26.82 -18.13 -3.30
N ASP A 125 -27.68 -17.97 -2.28
CA ASP A 125 -29.01 -18.56 -2.23
C ASP A 125 -30.04 -17.77 -3.08
N SER A 126 -29.68 -16.56 -3.49
CA SER A 126 -30.52 -15.72 -4.34
C SER A 126 -30.46 -16.16 -5.80
N ALA A 127 -31.62 -16.12 -6.47
CA ALA A 127 -31.71 -16.30 -7.91
C ALA A 127 -30.86 -15.29 -8.71
N LEU A 128 -30.59 -14.12 -8.13
CA LEU A 128 -29.78 -13.06 -8.74
C LEU A 128 -28.29 -13.42 -8.84
N ALA A 129 -27.79 -14.34 -8.01
CA ALA A 129 -26.39 -14.77 -8.09
C ALA A 129 -26.03 -15.38 -9.46
N ARG A 130 -27.02 -15.92 -10.20
CA ARG A 130 -26.82 -16.39 -11.59
C ARG A 130 -26.52 -15.28 -12.60
N ALA A 131 -26.70 -14.03 -12.21
CA ALA A 131 -26.40 -12.84 -13.00
C ALA A 131 -25.28 -12.00 -12.34
N ALA A 132 -24.45 -12.61 -11.49
CA ALA A 132 -23.38 -11.91 -10.77
C ALA A 132 -22.38 -11.21 -11.71
N ASP A 133 -22.21 -11.72 -12.94
CA ASP A 133 -21.31 -11.14 -13.95
C ASP A 133 -22.02 -10.18 -14.92
N ALA A 134 -23.33 -9.97 -14.77
CA ALA A 134 -24.09 -9.16 -15.72
C ALA A 134 -23.70 -7.69 -15.63
N ASN A 135 -23.24 -7.12 -16.76
CA ASN A 135 -22.76 -5.74 -16.87
C ASN A 135 -21.52 -5.44 -16.00
N ILE A 136 -20.79 -6.47 -15.59
CA ILE A 136 -19.46 -6.35 -14.98
C ILE A 136 -18.46 -6.83 -16.03
N SER A 137 -17.41 -6.04 -16.26
CA SER A 137 -16.39 -6.34 -17.26
C SER A 137 -15.12 -6.87 -16.61
N ASP A 138 -14.57 -7.95 -17.14
CA ASP A 138 -13.22 -8.41 -16.81
C ASP A 138 -12.18 -7.37 -17.23
N ALA A 139 -11.21 -7.11 -16.34
CA ALA A 139 -10.06 -6.25 -16.61
C ALA A 139 -8.83 -7.10 -16.93
N ILE A 140 -8.65 -7.48 -18.20
CA ILE A 140 -7.45 -8.19 -18.64
C ILE A 140 -6.27 -7.21 -18.65
N LEU A 141 -5.42 -7.28 -17.61
CA LEU A 141 -4.30 -6.35 -17.39
C LEU A 141 -3.08 -6.72 -18.23
N ALA A 142 -2.77 -8.02 -18.34
CA ALA A 142 -1.62 -8.50 -19.09
C ALA A 142 -1.91 -9.84 -19.78
N VAL A 143 -1.22 -10.09 -20.90
CA VAL A 143 -1.38 -11.29 -21.72
C VAL A 143 -0.03 -11.75 -22.22
N GLU A 144 0.37 -12.97 -21.88
CA GLU A 144 1.67 -13.53 -22.27
C GLU A 144 1.54 -14.92 -22.89
N THR A 145 2.26 -15.16 -23.98
CA THR A 145 2.30 -16.47 -24.64
C THR A 145 3.10 -17.46 -23.80
N ILE A 146 2.61 -18.69 -23.70
CA ILE A 146 3.32 -19.80 -23.05
C ILE A 146 4.57 -20.14 -23.88
N LEU A 147 5.76 -20.03 -23.28
CA LEU A 147 7.04 -20.33 -23.94
C LEU A 147 7.37 -21.81 -23.87
N ALA A 148 7.09 -22.43 -22.73
CA ALA A 148 7.26 -23.85 -22.46
C ALA A 148 6.31 -24.28 -21.34
N GLU A 149 5.90 -25.53 -21.36
CA GLU A 149 5.04 -26.14 -20.37
C GLU A 149 5.58 -27.52 -20.02
N ASP A 150 5.76 -27.79 -18.73
CA ASP A 150 6.09 -29.12 -18.25
C ASP A 150 4.81 -29.99 -18.22
N GLN A 151 4.82 -31.11 -18.93
CA GLN A 151 3.63 -31.95 -19.08
C GLN A 151 3.33 -32.81 -17.84
N GLU A 152 4.27 -32.95 -16.91
CA GLU A 152 4.09 -33.73 -15.68
C GLU A 152 3.58 -32.86 -14.54
N SER A 153 4.21 -31.70 -14.30
CA SER A 153 3.80 -30.76 -13.24
C SER A 153 2.72 -29.77 -13.67
N GLY A 154 2.58 -29.51 -14.97
CA GLY A 154 1.72 -28.44 -15.50
C GLY A 154 2.32 -27.04 -15.36
N ASP A 155 3.60 -26.93 -14.98
CA ASP A 155 4.26 -25.63 -14.82
C ASP A 155 4.44 -24.94 -16.18
N ILE A 156 4.24 -23.62 -16.18
CA ILE A 156 4.24 -22.79 -17.37
C ILE A 156 5.31 -21.71 -17.24
N LEU A 157 6.17 -21.57 -18.25
CA LEU A 157 7.12 -20.47 -18.36
C LEU A 157 6.60 -19.40 -19.30
N ILE A 158 6.57 -18.15 -18.83
CA ILE A 158 6.24 -16.96 -19.63
C ILE A 158 7.34 -15.91 -19.55
N LYS A 159 7.36 -15.00 -20.54
CA LYS A 159 8.17 -13.77 -20.45
C LYS A 159 7.43 -12.74 -19.60
N ALA A 160 8.12 -12.15 -18.63
CA ALA A 160 7.50 -11.26 -17.64
C ALA A 160 7.79 -9.77 -17.89
N ASP A 161 8.77 -9.42 -18.74
CA ASP A 161 9.16 -8.02 -18.99
C ASP A 161 7.98 -7.11 -19.33
N LYS A 162 7.07 -7.56 -20.21
CA LYS A 162 5.93 -6.74 -20.65
C LYS A 162 4.84 -6.58 -19.59
N ILE A 163 4.77 -7.50 -18.64
CA ILE A 163 3.86 -7.37 -17.49
C ILE A 163 4.26 -6.13 -16.68
N PHE A 164 5.57 -5.96 -16.43
CA PHE A 164 6.08 -4.96 -15.49
C PHE A 164 6.64 -3.69 -16.14
N LEU A 165 7.23 -3.74 -17.33
CA LEU A 165 7.85 -2.58 -17.98
C LEU A 165 6.85 -1.64 -18.68
N GLY A 166 5.57 -2.02 -18.73
CA GLY A 166 4.46 -1.17 -19.13
C GLY A 166 3.66 -0.65 -17.93
N GLU A 167 2.73 0.27 -18.20
CA GLU A 167 1.72 0.72 -17.22
C GLU A 167 0.45 -0.18 -17.27
N ASN A 168 0.65 -1.49 -17.48
CA ASN A 168 -0.42 -2.47 -17.67
C ASN A 168 -1.13 -2.81 -16.36
N LEU A 169 -0.35 -3.10 -15.31
CA LEU A 169 -0.86 -3.42 -13.99
C LEU A 169 -1.25 -2.16 -13.19
N LEU A 170 -0.57 -1.06 -13.43
CA LEU A 170 -0.78 0.20 -12.74
C LEU A 170 -0.46 1.37 -13.67
N GLN A 171 -1.40 2.30 -13.76
CA GLN A 171 -1.15 3.60 -14.38
C GLN A 171 -0.27 4.43 -13.46
N ILE A 172 0.87 4.90 -13.98
CA ILE A 172 1.80 5.76 -13.24
C ILE A 172 1.69 7.21 -13.72
N LYS A 173 1.42 7.42 -15.01
CA LYS A 173 1.19 8.76 -15.51
C LYS A 173 -0.30 9.06 -15.62
N TYR A 174 -0.77 9.98 -14.78
CA TYR A 174 -2.12 10.53 -14.86
C TYR A 174 -2.19 11.77 -15.78
N PRO A 175 -3.36 12.05 -16.37
CA PRO A 175 -3.59 13.30 -17.09
C PRO A 175 -3.56 14.49 -16.12
N LEU A 176 -3.33 15.68 -16.66
CA LEU A 176 -3.53 16.91 -15.89
C LEU A 176 -5.00 17.02 -15.45
N PRO A 177 -5.28 17.45 -14.20
CA PRO A 177 -6.63 17.72 -13.77
C PRO A 177 -7.29 18.82 -14.58
N GLU A 178 -8.60 18.83 -14.48
CA GLU A 178 -9.40 19.95 -14.95
C GLU A 178 -8.98 21.26 -14.26
N GLY A 179 -8.72 22.30 -15.05
CA GLY A 179 -8.32 23.62 -14.56
C GLY A 179 -6.82 23.85 -14.37
N ALA A 180 -5.97 22.80 -14.43
CA ALA A 180 -4.52 22.96 -14.33
C ALA A 180 -3.93 23.61 -15.60
N ASP A 181 -3.06 24.61 -15.44
CA ASP A 181 -2.36 25.23 -16.58
C ASP A 181 -1.16 24.38 -17.00
N ALA A 182 -1.24 23.79 -18.19
CA ALA A 182 -0.19 22.97 -18.77
C ALA A 182 1.14 23.71 -19.04
N ASN A 183 1.18 25.04 -18.97
CA ASN A 183 2.41 25.81 -19.12
C ASN A 183 3.19 25.99 -17.82
N SER A 184 2.50 25.94 -16.67
CA SER A 184 3.09 26.15 -15.35
C SER A 184 3.11 24.88 -14.49
N THR A 185 2.29 23.89 -14.82
CA THR A 185 2.21 22.62 -14.08
C THR A 185 3.29 21.64 -14.55
N PHE A 186 4.06 21.11 -13.61
CA PHE A 186 5.03 20.04 -13.89
C PHE A 186 4.31 18.76 -14.30
N THR A 187 4.78 18.11 -15.37
CA THR A 187 4.16 16.88 -15.90
C THR A 187 5.19 15.90 -16.40
N LEU A 188 4.88 14.62 -16.22
CA LEU A 188 5.65 13.53 -16.81
C LEU A 188 5.51 13.51 -18.34
N GLY A 189 6.60 13.17 -19.01
CA GLY A 189 6.66 12.98 -20.46
C GLY A 189 6.01 11.68 -20.94
N LYS A 190 6.49 11.11 -22.05
CA LYS A 190 6.07 9.77 -22.50
C LYS A 190 6.93 8.70 -21.84
N LEU A 191 6.33 7.58 -21.45
CA LEU A 191 7.10 6.43 -20.97
C LEU A 191 8.12 5.99 -22.03
N SER A 192 9.33 5.64 -21.60
CA SER A 192 10.44 5.29 -22.49
C SER A 192 10.84 3.83 -22.33
N ASP A 193 10.37 2.97 -23.21
CA ASP A 193 10.67 1.52 -23.23
C ASP A 193 12.18 1.21 -23.25
N LYS A 194 12.99 2.12 -23.83
CA LYS A 194 14.44 1.96 -23.94
C LYS A 194 15.20 2.32 -22.67
N LYS A 195 14.60 3.11 -21.78
CA LYS A 195 15.24 3.63 -20.57
C LYS A 195 14.67 3.00 -19.30
N SER A 196 13.40 2.62 -19.34
CA SER A 196 12.75 1.85 -18.28
C SER A 196 13.35 0.46 -18.19
N LYS A 197 13.46 -0.08 -16.97
CA LYS A 197 14.11 -1.37 -16.71
C LYS A 197 13.70 -1.96 -15.37
N VAL A 198 13.77 -3.28 -15.26
CA VAL A 198 13.71 -3.99 -13.98
C VAL A 198 15.03 -3.77 -13.25
N LEU A 199 14.97 -3.21 -12.05
CA LEU A 199 16.12 -2.99 -11.19
C LEU A 199 16.45 -4.25 -10.41
N ALA A 200 15.48 -4.77 -9.65
CA ALA A 200 15.65 -5.88 -8.74
C ALA A 200 14.44 -6.81 -8.76
N THR A 201 14.68 -8.06 -8.40
CA THR A 201 13.65 -9.08 -8.13
C THR A 201 13.87 -9.57 -6.72
N ARG A 202 12.92 -9.29 -5.82
CA ARG A 202 12.97 -9.71 -4.42
C ARG A 202 11.86 -10.71 -4.22
N ASN A 203 12.22 -11.97 -4.01
CA ASN A 203 11.26 -13.04 -4.04
C ASN A 203 11.25 -13.73 -2.68
N TYR A 204 10.07 -13.84 -2.11
CA TYR A 204 9.83 -14.32 -0.76
C TYR A 204 8.81 -15.46 -0.80
N PRO A 205 8.64 -16.23 0.30
CA PRO A 205 7.71 -17.34 0.31
C PRO A 205 6.25 -16.96 0.02
N LEU A 206 5.82 -15.77 0.47
CA LEU A 206 4.42 -15.32 0.38
C LEU A 206 4.20 -14.21 -0.66
N ASN A 207 5.25 -13.65 -1.23
CA ASN A 207 5.15 -12.64 -2.27
C ASN A 207 6.35 -12.64 -3.23
N THR A 208 6.08 -12.19 -4.46
CA THR A 208 7.08 -11.94 -5.50
C THR A 208 7.09 -10.46 -5.84
N ASP A 209 8.23 -9.81 -5.59
CA ASP A 209 8.40 -8.40 -5.87
C ASP A 209 9.32 -8.15 -7.07
N VAL A 210 8.89 -7.22 -7.93
CA VAL A 210 9.66 -6.73 -9.06
C VAL A 210 9.77 -5.21 -8.95
N GLU A 211 10.99 -4.73 -8.71
CA GLU A 211 11.28 -3.30 -8.66
C GLU A 211 11.58 -2.78 -10.07
N VAL A 212 10.77 -1.84 -10.54
CA VAL A 212 10.85 -1.27 -11.89
C VAL A 212 11.20 0.21 -11.79
N GLU A 213 12.15 0.65 -12.62
CA GLU A 213 12.36 2.07 -12.90
C GLU A 213 11.63 2.45 -14.19
N TYR A 214 10.57 3.26 -14.06
CA TYR A 214 9.87 3.87 -15.17
C TYR A 214 10.49 5.22 -15.51
N VAL A 215 10.97 5.38 -16.74
CA VAL A 215 11.58 6.65 -17.19
C VAL A 215 10.68 7.36 -18.18
N TYR A 216 10.29 8.59 -17.83
CA TYR A 216 9.45 9.45 -18.66
C TYR A 216 10.29 10.49 -19.38
N ASN A 217 10.13 10.58 -20.71
CA ASN A 217 10.83 11.52 -21.55
C ASN A 217 9.93 12.68 -22.01
N ASN A 218 10.29 13.90 -21.60
CA ASN A 218 9.65 15.14 -22.03
C ASN A 218 10.70 16.03 -22.72
N PRO A 219 10.89 15.98 -24.04
CA PRO A 219 12.01 16.66 -24.69
C PRO A 219 11.93 18.20 -24.63
N ALA A 220 10.75 18.77 -24.37
CA ALA A 220 10.52 20.21 -24.31
C ALA A 220 9.58 20.55 -23.13
N PRO A 221 10.05 20.41 -21.89
CA PRO A 221 9.25 20.67 -20.70
C PRO A 221 8.93 22.17 -20.59
N ARG A 222 7.69 22.50 -20.24
CA ARG A 222 7.24 23.89 -20.03
C ARG A 222 7.42 24.34 -18.58
N ALA A 223 7.28 23.41 -17.64
CA ALA A 223 7.61 23.55 -16.24
C ALA A 223 8.79 22.61 -15.89
N TYR A 224 9.75 23.12 -15.11
CA TYR A 224 11.00 22.41 -14.84
C TYR A 224 11.02 21.66 -13.50
N GLY A 225 9.98 21.81 -12.68
CA GLY A 225 9.93 21.23 -11.34
C GLY A 225 10.79 22.00 -10.34
N SER A 226 10.99 21.43 -9.16
CA SER A 226 11.83 21.99 -8.09
C SER A 226 13.29 21.57 -8.22
N SER A 227 14.10 21.89 -7.20
CA SER A 227 15.48 21.42 -7.06
C SER A 227 15.63 19.90 -7.01
N ASP A 228 14.54 19.18 -6.73
CA ASP A 228 14.55 17.72 -6.57
C ASP A 228 14.49 17.03 -7.95
N VAL A 229 14.05 17.76 -8.98
CA VAL A 229 14.07 17.32 -10.38
C VAL A 229 15.41 17.68 -11.00
N THR A 230 16.29 16.69 -11.17
CA THR A 230 17.63 16.91 -11.75
C THR A 230 17.59 17.38 -13.20
N ASP A 231 16.72 16.79 -14.04
CA ASP A 231 16.49 17.20 -15.43
C ASP A 231 15.04 16.88 -15.81
N SER A 232 14.21 17.92 -15.97
CA SER A 232 12.78 17.77 -16.28
C SER A 232 12.48 17.07 -17.61
N ARG A 233 13.49 16.84 -18.45
CA ARG A 233 13.35 16.07 -19.68
C ARG A 233 13.34 14.57 -19.46
N ASN A 234 13.87 14.08 -18.34
CA ASN A 234 13.98 12.66 -18.02
C ASN A 234 13.70 12.46 -16.53
N VAL A 235 12.48 12.06 -16.21
CA VAL A 235 12.04 11.84 -14.83
C VAL A 235 11.89 10.34 -14.60
N SER A 236 12.50 9.80 -13.55
CA SER A 236 12.38 8.39 -13.17
C SER A 236 11.45 8.24 -11.97
N ILE A 237 10.51 7.29 -12.06
CA ILE A 237 9.69 6.82 -10.93
C ILE A 237 10.04 5.36 -10.69
N LYS A 238 10.38 4.98 -9.45
CA LYS A 238 10.67 3.60 -9.08
C LYS A 238 9.47 3.01 -8.34
N VAL A 239 9.00 1.86 -8.80
CA VAL A 239 7.81 1.19 -8.26
C VAL A 239 8.17 -0.26 -7.94
N LEU A 240 7.74 -0.71 -6.77
CA LEU A 240 7.79 -2.10 -6.36
C LEU A 240 6.43 -2.73 -6.62
N HIS A 241 6.36 -3.65 -7.58
CA HIS A 241 5.17 -4.45 -7.87
C HIS A 241 5.25 -5.73 -7.08
N SER A 242 4.22 -6.05 -6.31
CA SER A 242 4.17 -7.21 -5.44
C SER A 242 2.99 -8.10 -5.83
N LEU A 243 3.26 -9.36 -6.15
CA LEU A 243 2.25 -10.41 -6.25
C LEU A 243 2.26 -11.19 -4.94
N ILE A 244 1.13 -11.22 -4.25
CA ILE A 244 1.04 -11.72 -2.88
C ILE A 244 0.04 -12.89 -2.85
N ALA A 245 0.38 -13.94 -2.12
CA ALA A 245 -0.53 -15.06 -1.90
C ALA A 245 -1.80 -14.59 -1.17
N MET A 246 -2.96 -15.13 -1.54
CA MET A 246 -4.15 -14.96 -0.72
C MET A 246 -3.91 -15.59 0.67
N PRO A 247 -4.26 -14.90 1.77
CA PRO A 247 -4.23 -15.51 3.10
C PRO A 247 -5.05 -16.80 3.14
N ASP A 248 -4.47 -17.87 3.67
CA ASP A 248 -5.14 -19.15 3.91
C ASP A 248 -5.38 -19.29 5.43
N ASN A 249 -6.49 -18.71 5.89
CA ASN A 249 -6.87 -18.69 7.30
C ASN A 249 -8.40 -18.68 7.47
N ASP A 250 -8.85 -18.72 8.72
CA ASP A 250 -10.27 -18.68 9.11
C ASP A 250 -10.77 -17.26 9.46
N TYR A 251 -10.13 -16.22 8.88
CA TYR A 251 -10.50 -14.84 9.15
C TYR A 251 -11.96 -14.56 8.81
N THR A 252 -12.68 -14.02 9.79
CA THR A 252 -14.08 -13.62 9.62
C THR A 252 -14.17 -12.11 9.42
N PRO A 253 -14.71 -11.62 8.28
CA PRO A 253 -14.90 -10.18 8.06
C PRO A 253 -15.83 -9.54 9.09
N ARG A 254 -15.58 -8.26 9.39
CA ARG A 254 -16.45 -7.42 10.24
C ARG A 254 -17.06 -6.32 9.39
N PHE A 255 -18.36 -6.09 9.53
CA PHE A 255 -19.02 -5.02 8.78
C PHE A 255 -18.81 -3.66 9.44
N ALA A 256 -18.58 -2.65 8.61
CA ALA A 256 -18.48 -1.27 9.05
C ALA A 256 -19.83 -0.77 9.60
N ASP A 257 -19.77 0.13 10.58
CA ASP A 257 -20.94 0.84 11.10
C ASP A 257 -20.64 2.35 11.06
N PRO A 258 -21.55 3.19 10.52
CA PRO A 258 -21.30 4.62 10.35
C PRO A 258 -21.09 5.39 11.66
N ARG A 259 -21.35 4.79 12.82
CA ARG A 259 -21.03 5.38 14.14
C ARG A 259 -19.55 5.25 14.51
N VAL A 260 -18.80 4.41 13.81
CA VAL A 260 -17.38 4.11 14.07
C VAL A 260 -16.54 4.59 12.89
N GLY A 261 -15.44 5.28 13.17
CA GLY A 261 -14.53 5.77 12.13
C GLY A 261 -13.56 4.70 11.65
N THR A 262 -13.97 3.85 10.71
CA THR A 262 -13.14 2.78 10.15
C THR A 262 -12.65 3.08 8.74
N PHE A 263 -11.43 2.63 8.41
CA PHE A 263 -11.06 2.40 7.03
C PHE A 263 -11.73 1.10 6.55
N ASP A 264 -12.34 1.13 5.37
CA ASP A 264 -13.15 0.01 4.89
C ASP A 264 -12.86 -0.37 3.44
N VAL A 265 -13.11 -1.63 3.12
CA VAL A 265 -13.36 -2.08 1.74
C VAL A 265 -14.84 -1.90 1.44
N GLN A 266 -15.16 -1.09 0.44
CA GLN A 266 -16.54 -0.83 0.05
C GLN A 266 -17.12 -1.98 -0.77
N VAL A 267 -18.26 -2.53 -0.33
CA VAL A 267 -18.95 -3.64 -0.98
C VAL A 267 -20.44 -3.36 -1.00
N THR A 268 -21.06 -3.48 -2.17
CA THR A 268 -22.50 -3.33 -2.34
C THR A 268 -23.17 -4.68 -2.50
N ASP A 269 -24.15 -4.99 -1.66
CA ASP A 269 -25.01 -6.17 -1.77
C ASP A 269 -26.10 -5.93 -2.83
N LEU A 270 -25.90 -6.47 -4.04
CA LEU A 270 -26.85 -6.35 -5.14
C LEU A 270 -28.06 -7.29 -5.03
N THR A 271 -28.14 -8.07 -3.95
CA THR A 271 -29.30 -8.90 -3.61
C THR A 271 -30.19 -8.31 -2.53
N SER A 272 -29.74 -7.25 -1.86
CA SER A 272 -30.50 -6.53 -0.84
C SER A 272 -31.52 -5.56 -1.45
N LEU A 273 -32.70 -5.45 -0.82
CA LEU A 273 -33.72 -4.45 -1.15
C LEU A 273 -33.60 -3.17 -0.30
N SER A 274 -32.57 -3.09 0.55
CA SER A 274 -32.32 -1.92 1.39
C SER A 274 -31.95 -0.70 0.52
N PRO A 275 -32.39 0.52 0.87
CA PRO A 275 -31.90 1.75 0.22
C PRO A 275 -30.43 2.02 0.52
N THR A 276 -29.87 1.38 1.55
CA THR A 276 -28.44 1.40 1.91
C THR A 276 -27.93 -0.04 1.94
N PRO A 277 -27.71 -0.68 0.77
CA PRO A 277 -27.31 -2.08 0.67
C PRO A 277 -25.80 -2.26 0.84
N TYR A 278 -25.17 -1.42 1.66
CA TYR A 278 -23.73 -1.45 1.89
C TYR A 278 -23.39 -2.60 2.83
N ARG A 279 -22.33 -3.32 2.47
CA ARG A 279 -21.77 -4.46 3.18
C ARG A 279 -20.27 -4.25 3.37
N ASP A 280 -19.91 -3.00 3.65
CA ASP A 280 -18.52 -2.54 3.74
C ASP A 280 -17.79 -3.31 4.84
N LEU A 281 -16.54 -3.68 4.56
CA LEU A 281 -15.73 -4.54 5.42
C LEU A 281 -14.67 -3.71 6.13
N VAL A 282 -14.64 -3.77 7.45
CA VAL A 282 -13.64 -3.07 8.27
C VAL A 282 -12.25 -3.61 7.98
N ASN A 283 -11.31 -2.70 7.76
CA ASN A 283 -9.90 -3.03 7.67
C ASN A 283 -9.35 -3.34 9.07
N ARG A 284 -9.06 -4.61 9.36
CA ARG A 284 -8.48 -5.01 10.66
C ARG A 284 -7.56 -6.21 10.55
N TRP A 285 -6.63 -6.35 11.50
CA TRP A 285 -5.75 -7.52 11.61
C TRP A 285 -6.52 -8.78 12.03
N ASN A 286 -6.02 -9.95 11.62
CA ASN A 286 -6.49 -11.23 12.13
C ASN A 286 -5.88 -11.52 13.50
N LEU A 287 -6.63 -11.23 14.57
CA LEU A 287 -6.22 -11.55 15.95
C LEU A 287 -7.11 -12.63 16.54
N VAL A 288 -6.51 -13.79 16.82
CA VAL A 288 -7.16 -14.95 17.45
C VAL A 288 -6.52 -15.20 18.81
N LYS A 289 -7.32 -15.36 19.87
CA LYS A 289 -6.82 -15.68 21.21
C LYS A 289 -6.20 -17.08 21.23
N LYS A 290 -5.03 -17.25 21.87
CA LYS A 290 -4.46 -18.57 22.17
C LYS A 290 -5.37 -19.42 23.06
N ASP A 291 -5.98 -18.81 24.07
CA ASP A 291 -7.06 -19.41 24.87
C ASP A 291 -8.37 -18.66 24.59
N PRO A 292 -9.25 -19.19 23.73
CA PRO A 292 -10.54 -18.58 23.42
C PRO A 292 -11.48 -18.47 24.63
N SER A 293 -11.26 -19.27 25.68
CA SER A 293 -12.10 -19.27 26.89
C SER A 293 -11.67 -18.24 27.94
N ALA A 294 -10.45 -17.73 27.84
CA ALA A 294 -9.92 -16.74 28.76
C ALA A 294 -10.47 -15.34 28.45
N ALA A 295 -10.76 -14.58 29.52
CA ALA A 295 -11.16 -13.18 29.40
C ALA A 295 -10.08 -12.35 28.68
N ILE A 296 -8.81 -12.56 29.06
CA ILE A 296 -7.63 -11.98 28.42
C ILE A 296 -6.67 -13.12 28.04
N SER A 297 -6.18 -13.12 26.81
CA SER A 297 -5.20 -14.10 26.31
C SER A 297 -4.24 -13.42 25.34
N ASP A 298 -3.00 -13.88 25.28
CA ASP A 298 -2.12 -13.55 24.15
C ASP A 298 -2.76 -13.98 22.83
N PRO A 299 -2.53 -13.26 21.73
CA PRO A 299 -2.93 -13.72 20.41
C PRO A 299 -2.04 -14.90 19.97
N VAL A 300 -2.57 -15.72 19.07
CA VAL A 300 -1.81 -16.78 18.37
C VAL A 300 -0.67 -16.13 17.60
N GLU A 301 -0.99 -15.12 16.80
CA GLU A 301 -0.04 -14.28 16.06
C GLU A 301 -0.19 -12.82 16.50
N PRO A 302 0.81 -12.22 17.16
CA PRO A 302 0.78 -10.81 17.50
C PRO A 302 1.16 -9.94 16.30
N ILE A 303 0.62 -8.73 16.24
CA ILE A 303 1.03 -7.70 15.29
C ILE A 303 2.46 -7.29 15.63
N THR A 304 3.41 -7.79 14.85
CA THR A 304 4.83 -7.58 15.09
C THR A 304 5.36 -6.47 14.20
N TRP A 305 5.82 -5.39 14.83
CA TRP A 305 6.50 -4.26 14.18
C TRP A 305 8.01 -4.41 14.27
N TRP A 306 8.69 -4.03 13.19
CA TRP A 306 10.14 -4.02 13.11
C TRP A 306 10.64 -2.61 12.86
N ILE A 307 11.39 -2.07 13.81
CA ILE A 307 12.11 -0.81 13.63
C ILE A 307 13.21 -1.04 12.61
N GLU A 308 13.13 -0.36 11.47
CA GLU A 308 14.12 -0.44 10.38
C GLU A 308 15.51 -0.06 10.91
N ASN A 309 16.53 -0.78 10.49
CA ASN A 309 17.90 -0.59 11.00
C ASN A 309 18.52 0.77 10.63
N THR A 310 17.93 1.49 9.67
CA THR A 310 18.24 2.88 9.32
C THR A 310 17.79 3.88 10.39
N THR A 311 16.86 3.50 11.26
CA THR A 311 16.28 4.37 12.28
C THR A 311 17.35 4.78 13.30
N PRO A 312 17.55 6.09 13.55
CA PRO A 312 18.58 6.52 14.49
C PRO A 312 18.33 5.96 15.90
N VAL A 313 19.39 5.41 16.50
CA VAL A 313 19.33 4.68 17.79
C VAL A 313 18.63 5.48 18.89
N ALA A 314 18.86 6.80 18.95
CA ALA A 314 18.30 7.68 19.97
C ALA A 314 16.75 7.74 19.99
N TRP A 315 16.07 7.31 18.92
CA TRP A 315 14.61 7.35 18.81
C TRP A 315 13.94 5.98 18.89
N ARG A 316 14.72 4.89 18.85
CA ARG A 316 14.15 3.53 18.79
C ARG A 316 13.33 3.19 20.02
N ASP A 317 13.75 3.66 21.19
CA ASP A 317 13.02 3.44 22.44
C ASP A 317 11.68 4.19 22.44
N LEU A 318 11.69 5.48 22.07
CA LEU A 318 10.45 6.28 21.93
C LEU A 318 9.46 5.63 20.96
N ILE A 319 9.95 5.18 19.79
CA ILE A 319 9.12 4.50 18.78
C ILE A 319 8.54 3.21 19.32
N ARG A 320 9.37 2.41 20.01
CA ARG A 320 8.92 1.15 20.62
C ARG A 320 7.86 1.41 21.68
N ASP A 321 8.09 2.36 22.57
CA ASP A 321 7.21 2.62 23.69
C ASP A 321 5.84 3.11 23.17
N ALA A 322 5.82 4.05 22.23
CA ALA A 322 4.58 4.51 21.58
C ALA A 322 3.80 3.36 20.92
N ALA A 323 4.47 2.43 20.24
CA ALA A 323 3.79 1.29 19.63
C ALA A 323 3.22 0.30 20.65
N LEU A 324 3.91 0.12 21.79
CA LEU A 324 3.48 -0.80 22.84
C LEU A 324 2.33 -0.26 23.68
N GLU A 325 2.12 1.07 23.72
CA GLU A 325 0.98 1.69 24.41
C GLU A 325 -0.38 1.19 23.90
N TRP A 326 -0.48 0.80 22.62
CA TRP A 326 -1.69 0.21 22.06
C TRP A 326 -2.10 -1.12 22.72
N ASN A 327 -1.19 -1.83 23.41
CA ASN A 327 -1.55 -3.03 24.16
C ASN A 327 -2.59 -2.73 25.26
N LYS A 328 -2.63 -1.53 25.82
CA LYS A 328 -3.67 -1.15 26.80
C LYS A 328 -5.07 -1.22 26.21
N ALA A 329 -5.25 -0.71 24.99
CA ALA A 329 -6.52 -0.77 24.27
C ALA A 329 -6.87 -2.22 23.86
N PHE A 330 -5.87 -3.00 23.45
CA PHE A 330 -6.06 -4.41 23.12
C PHE A 330 -6.40 -5.28 24.33
N GLU A 331 -5.89 -4.97 25.53
CA GLU A 331 -6.30 -5.64 26.77
C GLU A 331 -7.80 -5.48 27.01
N ALA A 332 -8.37 -4.31 26.69
CA ALA A 332 -9.81 -4.07 26.76
C ALA A 332 -10.62 -4.91 25.75
N ALA A 333 -10.01 -5.33 24.64
CA ALA A 333 -10.55 -6.29 23.68
C ALA A 333 -10.20 -7.76 24.01
N GLY A 334 -9.52 -8.00 25.14
CA GLY A 334 -9.18 -9.33 25.62
C GLY A 334 -7.80 -9.86 25.18
N PHE A 335 -6.89 -9.00 24.72
CA PHE A 335 -5.55 -9.38 24.29
C PHE A 335 -4.44 -8.71 25.11
N SER A 336 -3.59 -9.49 25.79
CA SER A 336 -2.50 -8.96 26.63
C SER A 336 -1.26 -8.47 25.87
N ASN A 337 -0.91 -9.14 24.77
CA ASN A 337 0.31 -8.87 24.00
C ASN A 337 0.00 -8.84 22.50
N ALA A 338 -0.98 -8.02 22.11
CA ALA A 338 -1.38 -7.86 20.72
C ALA A 338 -0.27 -7.25 19.85
N MET A 339 0.47 -6.29 20.41
CA MET A 339 1.53 -5.53 19.73
C MET A 339 2.89 -5.95 20.25
N VAL A 340 3.80 -6.28 19.35
CA VAL A 340 5.20 -6.62 19.64
C VAL A 340 6.10 -5.75 18.78
N VAL A 341 7.17 -5.22 19.36
CA VAL A 341 8.15 -4.41 18.63
C VAL A 341 9.52 -5.05 18.70
N LYS A 342 10.16 -5.19 17.54
CA LYS A 342 11.52 -5.70 17.36
C LYS A 342 12.34 -4.67 16.60
N VAL A 343 13.65 -4.90 16.54
CA VAL A 343 14.57 -4.12 15.72
C VAL A 343 15.09 -5.02 14.62
N GLN A 344 15.04 -4.55 13.37
CA GLN A 344 15.60 -5.25 12.24
C GLN A 344 17.12 -5.43 12.46
N PRO A 345 17.67 -6.65 12.32
CA PRO A 345 19.11 -6.85 12.35
C PRO A 345 19.83 -6.08 11.24
N ASP A 346 21.06 -5.65 11.49
CA ASP A 346 21.88 -4.95 10.48
C ASP A 346 22.26 -5.88 9.31
N ASP A 347 22.24 -7.20 9.52
CA ASP A 347 22.55 -8.26 8.56
C ASP A 347 21.31 -9.02 8.07
N ALA A 348 20.10 -8.44 8.25
CA ALA A 348 18.87 -9.03 7.74
C ALA A 348 18.92 -9.24 6.22
N ASP A 349 18.44 -10.40 5.76
CA ASP A 349 18.31 -10.77 4.35
C ASP A 349 16.93 -10.38 3.76
N TRP A 350 16.09 -9.72 4.55
CA TRP A 350 14.77 -9.21 4.19
C TRP A 350 14.68 -7.70 4.37
N ASP A 351 13.72 -7.08 3.69
CA ASP A 351 13.42 -5.66 3.76
C ASP A 351 11.91 -5.41 3.77
N TYR A 352 11.49 -4.14 3.70
CA TYR A 352 10.10 -3.70 3.74
C TYR A 352 9.20 -4.25 2.60
N GLY A 353 9.77 -4.90 1.57
CA GLY A 353 9.00 -5.63 0.56
C GLY A 353 8.54 -7.02 1.02
N ASP A 354 9.16 -7.60 2.03
CA ASP A 354 8.78 -8.93 2.55
C ASP A 354 7.54 -8.82 3.43
N ILE A 355 6.39 -9.31 2.94
CA ILE A 355 5.08 -9.13 3.59
C ILE A 355 4.97 -9.80 4.96
N ARG A 356 5.96 -10.62 5.34
CA ARG A 356 6.05 -11.23 6.67
C ARG A 356 6.43 -10.23 7.77
N TYR A 357 6.81 -9.00 7.41
CA TYR A 357 7.34 -7.99 8.32
C TYR A 357 6.63 -6.64 8.13
N ASN A 358 6.00 -6.14 9.18
CA ASN A 358 5.52 -4.76 9.23
C ASN A 358 6.65 -3.85 9.71
N VAL A 359 6.95 -2.76 9.00
CA VAL A 359 8.16 -1.99 9.24
C VAL A 359 7.86 -0.56 9.71
N LEU A 360 8.51 -0.15 10.80
CA LEU A 360 8.61 1.24 11.25
C LEU A 360 9.87 1.85 10.61
N ARG A 361 9.68 2.63 9.56
CA ARG A 361 10.70 3.13 8.64
C ARG A 361 11.08 4.57 8.93
N TRP A 362 12.32 4.91 8.62
CA TRP A 362 12.84 6.26 8.79
C TRP A 362 13.41 6.80 7.48
N THR A 363 12.84 7.90 6.98
CA THR A 363 13.25 8.54 5.73
C THR A 363 13.69 9.98 5.94
N ALA A 364 14.43 10.53 4.97
CA ALA A 364 14.87 11.91 4.96
C ALA A 364 14.78 12.47 3.54
N SER A 365 13.69 13.17 3.25
CA SER A 365 13.45 13.76 1.93
C SER A 365 13.84 15.25 1.88
N PRO A 366 14.24 15.79 0.70
CA PRO A 366 14.47 17.23 0.55
C PRO A 366 13.18 18.05 0.71
N GLN A 367 12.07 17.58 0.11
CA GLN A 367 10.72 18.15 0.21
C GLN A 367 9.72 17.06 0.65
N PRO A 368 9.70 16.68 1.94
CA PRO A 368 8.89 15.55 2.42
C PRO A 368 7.39 15.86 2.37
N PRO A 369 6.52 15.09 1.69
CA PRO A 369 5.10 15.43 1.60
C PRO A 369 4.33 15.23 2.92
N PHE A 370 4.95 14.57 3.90
CA PHE A 370 4.38 14.26 5.22
C PHE A 370 5.43 14.39 6.34
N GLY A 371 4.99 14.26 7.60
CA GLY A 371 5.91 14.04 8.73
C GLY A 371 5.77 12.65 9.37
N GLY A 372 4.59 12.05 9.26
CA GLY A 372 4.28 10.64 9.52
C GLY A 372 3.34 10.13 8.42
N TYR A 373 3.42 8.83 8.11
CA TYR A 373 2.56 8.16 7.14
C TYR A 373 2.44 6.68 7.50
N GLY A 374 1.28 6.27 8.02
CA GLY A 374 0.99 4.89 8.44
C GLY A 374 -0.07 4.18 7.60
N PRO A 375 0.16 3.90 6.30
CA PRO A 375 -0.79 3.15 5.51
C PRO A 375 -0.83 1.66 5.91
N SER A 376 -1.95 1.03 5.56
CA SER A 376 -2.09 -0.42 5.54
C SER A 376 -2.68 -0.87 4.21
N PHE A 377 -2.47 -2.14 3.87
CA PHE A 377 -3.15 -2.77 2.75
C PHE A 377 -3.79 -4.08 3.20
N VAL A 378 -4.84 -4.47 2.49
CA VAL A 378 -5.77 -5.51 2.92
C VAL A 378 -5.98 -6.56 1.83
N ASN A 379 -6.46 -7.73 2.21
CA ASN A 379 -7.19 -8.60 1.31
C ASN A 379 -8.52 -7.93 0.91
N PRO A 380 -8.70 -7.50 -0.35
CA PRO A 380 -9.91 -6.79 -0.76
C PRO A 380 -11.19 -7.63 -0.73
N ARG A 381 -11.10 -8.96 -0.56
CA ARG A 381 -12.30 -9.82 -0.41
C ARG A 381 -12.82 -9.87 1.02
N THR A 382 -11.96 -9.59 2.00
CA THR A 382 -12.27 -9.83 3.42
C THR A 382 -12.10 -8.60 4.31
N GLY A 383 -11.32 -7.61 3.89
CA GLY A 383 -10.90 -6.49 4.75
C GLY A 383 -9.81 -6.86 5.75
N GLU A 384 -9.23 -8.06 5.67
CA GLU A 384 -8.10 -8.44 6.51
C GLU A 384 -6.87 -7.60 6.17
N ILE A 385 -6.30 -6.89 7.14
CA ILE A 385 -5.00 -6.23 6.99
C ILE A 385 -3.92 -7.31 6.89
N ILE A 386 -3.17 -7.29 5.80
CA ILE A 386 -2.13 -8.28 5.50
C ILE A 386 -0.72 -7.69 5.58
N GLY A 387 -0.60 -6.36 5.62
CA GLY A 387 0.67 -5.68 5.80
C GLY A 387 0.48 -4.18 6.01
N ALA A 388 1.44 -3.57 6.70
CA ALA A 388 1.47 -2.14 6.95
C ALA A 388 2.91 -1.65 7.15
N ASP A 389 3.12 -0.38 6.82
CA ASP A 389 4.35 0.34 7.09
C ASP A 389 4.01 1.64 7.81
N VAL A 390 4.87 2.08 8.72
CA VAL A 390 4.83 3.45 9.23
C VAL A 390 6.10 4.15 8.83
N MET A 391 5.99 5.28 8.14
CA MET A 391 7.11 6.08 7.70
C MET A 391 7.19 7.38 8.49
N LEU A 392 8.35 7.63 9.10
CA LEU A 392 8.64 8.87 9.80
C LEU A 392 9.71 9.66 9.05
N GLU A 393 9.51 10.98 8.94
CA GLU A 393 10.43 11.87 8.24
C GLU A 393 11.37 12.58 9.21
N ALA A 394 12.69 12.48 8.95
CA ALA A 394 13.73 13.16 9.71
C ALA A 394 13.54 14.68 9.77
N SER A 395 12.83 15.25 8.79
CA SER A 395 12.45 16.66 8.77
C SER A 395 11.64 17.10 9.99
N PHE A 396 10.91 16.18 10.65
CA PHE A 396 10.23 16.46 11.91
C PHE A 396 11.20 16.87 13.02
N LEU A 397 12.42 16.34 13.01
CA LEU A 397 13.46 16.65 13.98
C LEU A 397 14.35 17.81 13.55
N ASN A 398 14.46 18.11 12.25
CA ASN A 398 15.36 19.16 11.78
C ASN A 398 14.73 20.56 11.94
N ARG A 399 15.29 21.41 12.82
CA ARG A 399 14.82 22.78 13.06
C ARG A 399 14.84 23.65 11.79
N GLN A 400 15.84 23.48 10.92
CA GLN A 400 15.95 24.25 9.67
C GLN A 400 14.88 23.84 8.67
N ALA A 401 14.62 22.53 8.53
CA ALA A 401 13.54 22.04 7.69
C ALA A 401 12.19 22.57 8.21
N ARG A 402 11.92 22.46 9.51
CA ARG A 402 10.70 23.00 10.15
C ARG A 402 10.48 24.50 9.87
N ALA A 403 11.54 25.32 9.95
CA ALA A 403 11.45 26.76 9.66
C ALA A 403 11.27 27.04 8.16
N LYS A 404 11.95 26.29 7.29
CA LYS A 404 11.79 26.39 5.83
C LYS A 404 10.34 26.10 5.42
N TRP A 405 9.71 25.10 6.03
CA TRP A 405 8.31 24.73 5.78
C TRP A 405 7.29 25.81 6.11
N LEU A 406 7.55 26.66 7.11
CA LEU A 406 6.67 27.80 7.42
C LEU A 406 6.83 28.93 6.38
N LEU A 407 8.05 29.11 5.88
CA LEU A 407 8.41 30.21 4.98
C LEU A 407 8.13 29.88 3.51
N ASP A 408 8.23 28.61 3.15
CA ASP A 408 7.88 28.10 1.84
C ASP A 408 6.40 27.73 1.81
N ASP A 409 5.70 28.06 0.72
CA ASP A 409 4.28 27.76 0.51
C ASP A 409 4.05 26.26 0.20
N VAL A 410 4.71 25.37 0.95
CA VAL A 410 4.72 23.92 0.70
C VAL A 410 3.34 23.30 0.93
N VAL A 411 2.57 23.87 1.87
CA VAL A 411 1.17 23.48 2.10
C VAL A 411 0.33 23.71 0.84
N SER A 412 0.54 24.85 0.16
CA SER A 412 -0.12 25.18 -1.09
C SER A 412 0.42 24.32 -2.23
N ALA A 413 1.73 24.05 -2.29
CA ALA A 413 2.33 23.21 -3.32
C ALA A 413 1.90 21.73 -3.24
N VAL A 414 1.75 21.16 -2.03
CA VAL A 414 1.26 19.80 -1.81
C VAL A 414 -0.25 19.72 -1.99
N ALA A 415 -1.02 20.67 -1.45
CA ALA A 415 -2.48 20.71 -1.61
C ALA A 415 -2.92 21.02 -3.06
N GLN A 416 -2.07 21.71 -3.84
CA GLN A 416 -2.31 21.99 -5.25
C GLN A 416 -1.65 20.97 -6.18
N ASN A 417 -0.83 20.03 -5.68
CA ASN A 417 -0.23 19.03 -6.55
C ASN A 417 -1.26 17.94 -6.82
N PRO A 418 -1.79 17.89 -8.04
CA PRO A 418 -2.89 16.99 -8.32
C PRO A 418 -2.50 15.52 -8.43
N ASN A 419 -1.21 15.25 -8.55
CA ASN A 419 -0.68 13.90 -8.62
C ASN A 419 -0.43 13.32 -7.22
N LEU A 420 -0.40 14.17 -6.18
CA LEU A 420 -0.48 13.70 -4.80
C LEU A 420 -1.97 13.47 -4.52
N LEU A 421 -2.40 12.21 -4.62
CA LEU A 421 -3.73 11.78 -4.20
C LEU A 421 -4.03 12.38 -2.80
N HIS A 422 -5.29 12.77 -2.57
CA HIS A 422 -5.84 13.35 -1.33
C HIS A 422 -5.73 12.44 -0.07
N ARG A 423 -4.68 11.62 0.04
CA ARG A 423 -4.52 10.54 1.01
C ARG A 423 -3.23 10.69 1.82
N HIS A 424 -3.00 11.86 2.40
CA HIS A 424 -1.91 12.03 3.35
C HIS A 424 -2.40 12.73 4.62
N CYS A 425 -2.00 12.19 5.77
CA CYS A 425 -2.24 12.77 7.08
C CYS A 425 -1.48 14.11 7.19
N THR A 426 -2.16 15.17 7.64
CA THR A 426 -1.54 16.49 7.81
C THR A 426 -1.22 16.80 9.28
N LEU A 427 -1.47 15.85 10.19
CA LEU A 427 -1.17 15.98 11.62
C LEU A 427 0.27 16.44 11.85
N ALA A 428 1.24 15.78 11.21
CA ALA A 428 2.64 16.07 11.45
C ALA A 428 3.02 17.51 11.07
N GLN A 429 2.38 18.08 10.05
CA GLN A 429 2.51 19.49 9.66
C GLN A 429 1.91 20.40 10.74
N GLY A 430 0.73 20.04 11.27
CA GLY A 430 0.11 20.70 12.41
C GLY A 430 1.02 20.71 13.63
N LEU A 431 1.55 19.54 14.03
CA LEU A 431 2.48 19.39 15.16
C LEU A 431 3.77 20.21 14.98
N LYS A 432 4.36 20.22 13.78
CA LYS A 432 5.53 21.05 13.47
C LYS A 432 5.23 22.54 13.67
N SER A 433 4.06 23.00 13.22
CA SER A 433 3.60 24.38 13.37
C SER A 433 3.35 24.74 14.84
N ASN A 434 2.68 23.84 15.57
CA ASN A 434 2.44 23.96 17.00
C ASN A 434 3.74 24.03 17.80
N LEU A 435 4.72 23.17 17.48
CA LEU A 435 6.04 23.19 18.10
C LEU A 435 6.76 24.52 17.85
N LEU A 436 6.67 25.10 16.66
CA LEU A 436 7.30 26.40 16.38
C LEU A 436 6.63 27.55 17.13
N ALA A 437 5.30 27.56 17.17
CA ALA A 437 4.53 28.52 17.95
C ALA A 437 4.90 28.42 19.42
N ALA A 438 4.93 27.21 19.97
CA ALA A 438 5.36 26.87 21.32
C ALA A 438 6.72 27.47 21.69
N ARG A 439 7.76 27.27 20.85
CA ARG A 439 9.09 27.86 21.12
C ARG A 439 9.05 29.37 21.11
N THR A 440 8.27 29.94 20.19
CA THR A 440 8.14 31.40 20.04
C THR A 440 7.50 31.98 21.30
N PHE A 441 6.36 31.41 21.73
CA PHE A 441 5.69 31.83 22.96
C PHE A 441 6.59 31.68 24.18
N GLY A 442 7.21 30.51 24.38
CA GLY A 442 8.10 30.27 25.52
C GLY A 442 9.32 31.21 25.56
N ARG A 443 9.83 31.67 24.41
CA ARG A 443 10.98 32.59 24.35
C ARG A 443 10.61 34.04 24.69
N PHE A 444 9.37 34.45 24.38
CA PHE A 444 8.93 35.84 24.54
C PHE A 444 7.99 36.07 25.72
N ALA A 445 7.52 35.02 26.40
CA ALA A 445 6.63 35.12 27.53
C ALA A 445 7.44 35.09 28.86
N PRO A 446 7.69 36.24 29.50
CA PRO A 446 8.55 36.33 30.69
C PRO A 446 8.01 35.58 31.91
N ASP A 447 6.72 35.22 31.91
CA ASP A 447 6.03 34.55 33.01
C ASP A 447 5.90 33.03 32.85
N PHE A 448 6.31 32.46 31.70
CA PHE A 448 6.21 31.02 31.39
C PHE A 448 7.50 30.24 31.74
N GLY A 449 8.45 30.88 32.41
CA GLY A 449 9.80 30.36 32.61
C GLY A 449 10.67 30.56 31.35
N HIS A 450 11.97 30.32 31.48
CA HIS A 450 12.86 30.34 30.33
C HIS A 450 12.61 29.12 29.46
N TYR A 451 12.15 29.32 28.21
CA TYR A 451 12.23 28.27 27.19
C TYR A 451 13.70 27.87 27.02
N GLY A 452 14.02 26.66 27.44
CA GLY A 452 15.36 26.09 27.42
C GLY A 452 15.39 24.74 26.71
N ASP A 453 16.58 24.15 26.63
CA ASP A 453 16.81 22.90 25.89
C ASP A 453 16.01 21.71 26.45
N GLU A 454 15.75 21.68 27.76
CA GLU A 454 14.98 20.62 28.42
C GLU A 454 13.50 20.62 27.98
N LEU A 455 12.85 21.78 28.03
CA LEU A 455 11.47 21.93 27.56
C LEU A 455 11.35 21.68 26.05
N ASP A 456 12.33 22.13 25.26
CA ASP A 456 12.40 21.86 23.83
C ASP A 456 12.46 20.36 23.50
N ALA A 457 13.28 19.63 24.27
CA ALA A 457 13.42 18.20 24.15
C ALA A 457 12.12 17.48 24.51
N GLN A 458 11.48 17.85 25.64
CA GLN A 458 10.21 17.26 26.06
C GLN A 458 9.09 17.49 25.04
N LEU A 459 8.92 18.72 24.53
CA LEU A 459 7.91 19.01 23.52
C LEU A 459 8.13 18.22 22.24
N THR A 460 9.39 18.13 21.79
CA THR A 460 9.75 17.36 20.59
C THR A 460 9.50 15.87 20.81
N HIS A 461 9.79 15.36 22.01
CA HIS A 461 9.51 13.99 22.43
C HIS A 461 8.01 13.70 22.39
N ASP A 462 7.19 14.49 23.09
CA ASP A 462 5.75 14.25 23.20
C ASP A 462 5.03 14.37 21.85
N ALA A 463 5.43 15.33 21.03
CA ALA A 463 4.88 15.48 19.69
C ALA A 463 5.25 14.29 18.77
N MET A 464 6.47 13.77 18.90
CA MET A 464 6.88 12.57 18.15
C MET A 464 6.12 11.33 18.64
N HIS A 465 6.00 11.18 19.96
CA HIS A 465 5.28 10.07 20.58
C HIS A 465 3.81 10.04 20.12
N TYR A 466 3.12 11.19 20.17
CA TYR A 466 1.75 11.34 19.68
C TYR A 466 1.64 11.03 18.18
N LEU A 467 2.57 11.52 17.36
CA LEU A 467 2.58 11.23 15.92
C LEU A 467 2.66 9.73 15.66
N ILE A 468 3.56 9.01 16.36
CA ILE A 468 3.72 7.57 16.17
C ILE A 468 2.48 6.80 16.62
N LEU A 469 1.89 7.17 17.77
CA LEU A 469 0.61 6.61 18.22
C LEU A 469 -0.48 6.75 17.15
N HIS A 470 -0.59 7.95 16.57
CA HIS A 470 -1.57 8.27 15.53
C HIS A 470 -1.36 7.46 14.26
N GLU A 471 -0.14 7.42 13.74
CA GLU A 471 0.15 6.64 12.52
C GLU A 471 -0.10 5.15 12.73
N ILE A 472 0.21 4.61 13.92
CA ILE A 472 -0.13 3.22 14.25
C ILE A 472 -1.66 3.03 14.31
N GLY A 473 -2.42 3.99 14.83
CA GLY A 473 -3.89 3.92 14.83
C GLY A 473 -4.47 3.71 13.42
N HIS A 474 -3.93 4.38 12.41
CA HIS A 474 -4.30 4.12 11.00
C HIS A 474 -4.05 2.68 10.57
N THR A 475 -2.91 2.11 10.97
CA THR A 475 -2.56 0.71 10.67
C THR A 475 -3.42 -0.30 11.43
N LEU A 476 -4.20 0.14 12.44
CA LEU A 476 -5.17 -0.69 13.15
C LEU A 476 -6.59 -0.56 12.58
N GLY A 477 -6.77 0.25 11.53
CA GLY A 477 -8.04 0.44 10.82
C GLY A 477 -8.77 1.75 11.14
N MET A 478 -8.15 2.67 11.88
CA MET A 478 -8.83 3.89 12.36
C MET A 478 -8.74 5.05 11.37
N ASN A 479 -9.88 5.71 11.14
CA ASN A 479 -9.91 7.05 10.54
C ASN A 479 -9.51 8.10 11.57
N HIS A 480 -9.30 9.34 11.10
CA HIS A 480 -9.19 10.47 12.00
C HIS A 480 -10.48 10.70 12.81
N ASN A 481 -10.33 11.22 14.03
CA ASN A 481 -11.42 11.67 14.89
C ASN A 481 -11.18 13.13 15.32
N MET A 482 -11.67 14.07 14.53
CA MET A 482 -11.49 15.52 14.68
C MET A 482 -12.28 16.14 15.86
N LYS A 483 -12.94 15.31 16.67
CA LYS A 483 -13.68 15.75 17.86
C LYS A 483 -13.09 15.24 19.16
N ALA A 484 -11.98 14.52 19.14
CA ALA A 484 -11.52 13.82 20.32
C ALA A 484 -10.99 14.72 21.45
N THR A 485 -10.49 15.91 21.11
CA THR A 485 -9.91 16.88 22.07
C THR A 485 -10.97 17.63 22.90
N GLN A 486 -12.28 17.38 22.69
CA GLN A 486 -13.35 17.99 23.49
C GLN A 486 -13.56 17.33 24.88
N LEU A 487 -12.86 16.22 25.18
CA LEU A 487 -13.10 15.38 26.36
C LEU A 487 -12.99 16.14 27.69
N LEU A 488 -12.00 17.03 27.81
CA LEU A 488 -11.69 17.77 29.04
C LEU A 488 -12.12 19.23 28.92
N SER A 489 -12.58 19.82 30.03
CA SER A 489 -12.65 21.28 30.13
C SER A 489 -11.25 21.90 30.08
N PRO A 490 -11.11 23.20 29.73
CA PRO A 490 -9.82 23.89 29.79
C PRO A 490 -9.13 23.81 31.15
N GLU A 491 -9.88 23.78 32.24
CA GLU A 491 -9.34 23.62 33.59
C GLU A 491 -8.88 22.18 33.86
N GLU A 492 -9.69 21.19 33.46
CA GLU A 492 -9.37 19.76 33.64
C GLU A 492 -8.11 19.36 32.86
N ALA A 493 -7.86 19.95 31.69
CA ALA A 493 -6.66 19.68 30.88
C ALA A 493 -5.35 19.99 31.62
N PHE A 494 -5.39 20.79 32.69
CA PHE A 494 -4.23 21.14 33.53
C PHE A 494 -4.39 20.67 34.99
N ASP A 495 -5.35 19.78 35.24
CA ASP A 495 -5.49 19.05 36.51
C ASP A 495 -4.87 17.66 36.36
N ALA A 496 -3.84 17.37 37.16
CA ALA A 496 -3.09 16.13 37.04
C ALA A 496 -3.94 14.88 37.38
N GLU A 497 -4.91 14.99 38.30
CA GLU A 497 -5.79 13.88 38.65
C GLU A 497 -6.81 13.64 37.53
N ALA A 498 -7.37 14.71 36.94
CA ALA A 498 -8.28 14.60 35.82
C ALA A 498 -7.61 14.00 34.57
N VAL A 499 -6.43 14.49 34.20
CA VAL A 499 -5.65 13.95 33.07
C VAL A 499 -5.25 12.50 33.31
N ALA A 500 -4.85 12.12 34.52
CA ALA A 500 -4.53 10.73 34.84
C ALA A 500 -5.76 9.80 34.81
N ALA A 501 -6.95 10.32 35.12
CA ALA A 501 -8.18 9.54 35.16
C ALA A 501 -8.87 9.39 33.79
N LYS A 502 -8.72 10.38 32.90
CA LYS A 502 -9.47 10.47 31.64
C LYS A 502 -8.60 10.46 30.39
N GLY A 503 -7.30 10.69 30.51
CA GLY A 503 -6.43 11.03 29.39
C GLY A 503 -6.66 12.47 28.92
N LEU A 504 -5.77 12.96 28.04
CA LEU A 504 -5.84 14.33 27.52
C LEU A 504 -6.86 14.50 26.37
N ALA A 505 -7.16 13.41 25.67
CA ALA A 505 -8.11 13.38 24.56
C ALA A 505 -8.86 12.05 24.55
N GLY A 506 -10.06 12.04 23.96
CA GLY A 506 -10.84 10.80 23.79
C GLY A 506 -10.19 9.82 22.82
N SER A 507 -9.34 10.30 21.90
CA SER A 507 -8.66 9.52 20.87
C SER A 507 -7.35 10.19 20.49
N VAL A 508 -6.34 9.41 20.14
CA VAL A 508 -5.11 9.89 19.50
C VAL A 508 -5.28 10.20 18.01
N MET A 509 -6.47 9.98 17.45
CA MET A 509 -6.77 10.18 16.02
C MET A 509 -7.19 11.61 15.67
N ASP A 510 -7.06 12.58 16.59
CA ASP A 510 -7.36 14.00 16.39
C ASP A 510 -6.11 14.80 15.99
N TYR A 511 -6.29 16.05 15.56
CA TYR A 511 -5.23 17.01 15.24
C TYR A 511 -5.15 18.13 16.30
N PRO A 512 -4.71 17.82 17.53
CA PRO A 512 -4.75 18.76 18.64
C PRO A 512 -3.74 19.91 18.47
N SER A 513 -4.08 21.06 19.05
CA SER A 513 -3.09 22.09 19.36
C SER A 513 -2.21 21.64 20.54
N VAL A 514 -1.03 22.24 20.67
CA VAL A 514 -0.17 21.94 21.82
C VAL A 514 -0.83 22.39 23.13
N ASN A 515 -0.93 21.50 24.11
CA ASN A 515 -1.57 21.78 25.40
C ASN A 515 -0.64 22.54 26.34
N TYR A 516 -0.58 23.87 26.19
CA TYR A 516 0.21 24.75 27.06
C TYR A 516 -0.59 25.30 28.23
N ALA A 517 -0.07 25.11 29.45
CA ALA A 517 -0.70 25.60 30.66
C ALA A 517 -0.81 27.13 30.65
N PRO A 518 -2.01 27.70 30.89
CA PRO A 518 -2.17 29.12 31.11
C PRO A 518 -1.33 29.62 32.27
N ARG A 519 -1.05 30.93 32.27
CA ARG A 519 -0.30 31.58 33.36
C ARG A 519 -0.95 31.29 34.71
N GLY A 520 -0.15 30.76 35.65
CA GLY A 520 -0.59 30.44 37.00
C GLY A 520 -1.13 29.03 37.19
N MET A 521 -1.17 28.22 36.12
CA MET A 521 -1.50 26.79 36.19
C MET A 521 -0.23 25.95 36.07
N SER A 522 -0.29 24.71 36.57
CA SER A 522 0.80 23.75 36.41
C SER A 522 0.68 23.05 35.06
N GLN A 523 1.81 22.81 34.41
CA GLN A 523 1.85 22.04 33.17
C GLN A 523 1.62 20.56 33.45
N THR A 524 0.65 19.96 32.74
CA THR A 524 0.40 18.51 32.68
C THR A 524 1.11 17.93 31.45
N GLN A 525 0.41 17.23 30.56
CA GLN A 525 0.95 16.69 29.31
C GLN A 525 0.81 17.71 28.16
N PHE A 526 1.75 17.75 27.21
CA PHE A 526 1.64 18.60 26.02
C PHE A 526 0.75 18.00 24.92
N TYR A 527 0.74 16.67 24.84
CA TYR A 527 -0.06 15.86 23.93
C TYR A 527 -0.49 14.59 24.65
N ALA A 528 -1.51 13.89 24.14
CA ALA A 528 -1.87 12.58 24.67
C ALA A 528 -0.69 11.61 24.49
N THR A 529 -0.48 10.74 25.49
CA THR A 529 0.65 9.80 25.51
C THR A 529 0.22 8.35 25.45
N GLU A 530 -1.08 8.10 25.35
CA GLU A 530 -1.68 6.77 25.28
C GLU A 530 -3.03 6.86 24.55
N PRO A 531 -3.55 5.74 24.00
CA PRO A 531 -4.91 5.66 23.47
C PRO A 531 -5.97 6.12 24.49
N GLY A 532 -7.00 6.81 24.00
CA GLY A 532 -8.10 7.32 24.83
C GLY A 532 -9.34 6.42 24.86
N PHE A 533 -10.40 6.86 25.53
CA PHE A 533 -11.65 6.09 25.67
C PHE A 533 -12.30 5.67 24.34
N TYR A 534 -12.24 6.53 23.31
CA TYR A 534 -12.73 6.20 21.98
C TYR A 534 -11.85 5.14 21.31
N ASP A 535 -10.53 5.21 21.50
CA ASP A 535 -9.60 4.23 20.93
C ASP A 535 -9.84 2.84 21.54
N ASP A 536 -10.00 2.75 22.86
CA ASP A 536 -10.39 1.51 23.54
C ASP A 536 -11.72 0.97 23.02
N TRP A 537 -12.70 1.85 22.83
CA TRP A 537 -14.02 1.47 22.32
C TRP A 537 -13.95 0.99 20.86
N PHE A 538 -13.13 1.64 20.03
CA PHE A 538 -12.86 1.24 18.66
C PHE A 538 -12.17 -0.13 18.60
N ILE A 539 -11.10 -0.32 19.38
CA ILE A 539 -10.34 -1.58 19.40
C ILE A 539 -11.24 -2.72 19.86
N ARG A 540 -12.13 -2.50 20.82
CA ARG A 540 -13.16 -3.49 21.17
C ARG A 540 -14.12 -3.77 20.01
N PHE A 541 -14.68 -2.75 19.37
CA PHE A 541 -15.55 -2.91 18.20
C PHE A 541 -14.89 -3.80 17.14
N SER A 542 -13.62 -3.53 16.85
CA SER A 542 -12.86 -4.16 15.79
C SER A 542 -12.34 -5.56 16.17
N TYR A 543 -11.96 -5.81 17.43
CA TYR A 543 -11.17 -7.00 17.79
C TYR A 543 -11.77 -7.87 18.91
N ASP A 544 -12.76 -7.42 19.69
CA ASP A 544 -13.36 -8.21 20.77
C ASP A 544 -14.24 -9.34 20.20
N PRO A 545 -13.88 -10.62 20.36
CA PRO A 545 -14.66 -11.74 19.82
C PRO A 545 -16.06 -11.86 20.45
N ALA A 546 -16.29 -11.28 21.63
CA ALA A 546 -17.61 -11.29 22.24
C ALA A 546 -18.62 -10.46 21.43
N LEU A 547 -18.16 -9.52 20.61
CA LEU A 547 -19.01 -8.70 19.75
C LEU A 547 -19.42 -9.39 18.44
N ASP A 548 -19.11 -10.67 18.28
CA ASP A 548 -19.72 -11.48 17.21
C ASP A 548 -21.19 -11.82 17.54
N ASP A 549 -21.58 -11.69 18.82
CA ASP A 549 -22.99 -11.70 19.22
C ASP A 549 -23.68 -10.37 18.82
N PRO A 550 -24.76 -10.41 18.00
CA PRO A 550 -25.39 -9.19 17.51
C PRO A 550 -25.98 -8.28 18.60
N ALA A 551 -26.42 -8.85 19.74
CA ALA A 551 -26.99 -8.06 20.83
C ALA A 551 -25.89 -7.33 21.60
N LEU A 552 -24.74 -7.98 21.83
CA LEU A 552 -23.56 -7.34 22.43
C LEU A 552 -22.98 -6.28 21.51
N MET A 553 -22.92 -6.54 20.19
CA MET A 553 -22.52 -5.54 19.19
C MET A 553 -23.42 -4.30 19.24
N ALA A 554 -24.74 -4.49 19.21
CA ALA A 554 -25.69 -3.37 19.29
C ALA A 554 -25.50 -2.55 20.57
N ALA A 555 -25.38 -3.21 21.72
CA ALA A 555 -25.16 -2.54 23.00
C ALA A 555 -23.82 -1.78 23.04
N HIS A 556 -22.76 -2.33 22.43
CA HIS A 556 -21.47 -1.65 22.29
C HIS A 556 -21.59 -0.39 21.43
N LEU A 557 -22.26 -0.50 20.29
CA LEU A 557 -22.43 0.60 19.34
C LEU A 557 -23.37 1.71 19.87
N ASP A 558 -24.36 1.37 20.70
CA ASP A 558 -25.27 2.35 21.32
C ASP A 558 -24.55 3.31 22.29
N ARG A 559 -23.33 2.96 22.73
CA ARG A 559 -22.48 3.85 23.51
C ARG A 559 -21.92 5.02 22.68
N SER A 560 -22.05 5.03 21.35
CA SER A 560 -21.52 6.10 20.49
C SER A 560 -22.06 7.50 20.81
N ALA A 561 -23.15 7.60 21.58
CA ALA A 561 -23.71 8.86 22.06
C ALA A 561 -23.03 9.39 23.35
N ALA A 562 -22.15 8.61 23.98
CA ALA A 562 -21.43 9.02 25.17
C ALA A 562 -20.43 10.16 24.84
N PRO A 563 -20.33 11.20 25.69
CA PRO A 563 -19.43 12.32 25.44
C PRO A 563 -17.97 11.91 25.19
N GLU A 564 -17.48 10.90 25.89
CA GLU A 564 -16.11 10.41 25.75
C GLU A 564 -15.86 9.61 24.46
N LEU A 565 -16.91 9.23 23.72
CA LEU A 565 -16.85 8.41 22.50
C LEU A 565 -17.28 9.19 21.25
N VAL A 566 -17.31 10.52 21.32
CA VAL A 566 -17.72 11.37 20.21
C VAL A 566 -16.78 11.19 19.02
N PHE A 567 -17.37 11.03 17.84
CA PHE A 567 -16.67 10.90 16.56
C PHE A 567 -16.96 12.07 15.62
N GLY A 568 -15.94 12.53 14.89
CA GLY A 568 -16.07 13.41 13.74
C GLY A 568 -14.99 13.09 12.71
N ASN A 569 -15.40 12.83 11.47
CA ASN A 569 -14.47 12.55 10.37
C ASN A 569 -13.93 13.85 9.74
N ASP A 570 -13.14 13.71 8.67
CA ASP A 570 -12.49 14.81 7.95
C ASP A 570 -13.43 15.67 7.08
N ALA A 571 -14.74 15.36 7.04
CA ALA A 571 -15.69 15.85 6.04
C ALA A 571 -16.46 17.12 6.44
#